data_AF-A0AAD6S6S6-F1
#
_entry.id   AF-A0AAD6S6S6-F1
#
_cell.length_a   1.000
_cell.length_b   1.000
_cell.length_c   1.000
_cell.angle_alpha   90.00
_cell.angle_beta   90.00
_cell.angle_gamma   90.00
#
_symmetry.space_group_name_H-M   'P 1'
#
loop_
_entity.id
_entity.type
_entity.pdbx_description
1 polymer ?
#
loop_
_entity_poly.entity_id
_entity_poly.type
_entity_poly.pdbx_seq_one_letter_code
_entity_poly.pdbx_strand_id
1 'polypeptide(L)'
;MKASTQEAGALNPTQLLFSNYIVTFTVPRQVSDPIHLNDKDKYEYLVKKALLIVKNPSAKIMVEPKIEDKENEMNISGTDSIPKPKSSGKKTKVPKACDILPANVELNEKISELRERWTCPTAGGPCGIAHCFFTAARPEHFPLSHNHFQSWAAARLKGAAFADLETLPNNALFDAIAAGARAAQSPLLQRRLELREQVAAKNAPAAPQVNIFPAEFAALLRPPVAPAPAPPLAAANAFVPPPSGANILIPYGHIPGADLTVANFCAMFKLDDEIRDRFEANKYKSSSDFQFIEVEELKEMGFMRGEVAQIKGAVGKWSQVA
;
A
#
# COMPACT_ATOMS: atom_id res chain seq x y z
N MET A 1 -60.36 37.28 -25.27
CA MET A 1 -58.93 37.63 -25.37
C MET A 1 -58.38 37.85 -23.97
N LYS A 2 -57.66 36.88 -23.41
CA LYS A 2 -56.90 37.03 -22.15
C LYS A 2 -55.48 36.57 -22.47
N ALA A 3 -54.57 37.54 -22.55
CA ALA A 3 -53.16 37.30 -22.81
C ALA A 3 -52.50 36.73 -21.54
N SER A 4 -51.75 35.66 -21.73
CA SER A 4 -51.01 34.93 -20.71
C SER A 4 -49.72 35.68 -20.38
N THR A 5 -49.59 36.12 -19.13
CA THR A 5 -48.38 36.77 -18.59
C THR A 5 -47.58 35.73 -17.83
N GLN A 6 -46.63 35.07 -18.51
CA GLN A 6 -45.83 34.00 -17.89
C GLN A 6 -44.37 34.02 -18.33
N GLU A 7 -43.68 35.17 -18.31
CA GLU A 7 -42.22 35.23 -18.60
C GLU A 7 -41.47 36.32 -17.80
N ALA A 8 -41.76 36.49 -16.50
CA ALA A 8 -40.99 37.42 -15.64
C ALA A 8 -40.07 36.72 -14.61
N GLY A 9 -40.05 35.38 -14.57
CA GLY A 9 -39.32 34.62 -13.53
C GLY A 9 -37.84 34.32 -13.83
N ALA A 10 -37.37 34.53 -15.06
CA ALA A 10 -36.06 34.04 -15.50
C ALA A 10 -34.87 34.97 -15.16
N LEU A 11 -35.11 36.17 -14.61
CA LEU A 11 -34.08 37.20 -14.44
C LEU A 11 -33.66 37.48 -12.98
N ASN A 12 -34.19 36.75 -12.01
CA ASN A 12 -33.83 36.92 -10.59
C ASN A 12 -33.03 35.71 -10.09
N PRO A 13 -31.69 35.66 -10.29
CA PRO A 13 -30.88 34.61 -9.69
C PRO A 13 -30.98 34.65 -8.18
N THR A 14 -31.22 33.49 -7.56
CA THR A 14 -31.28 33.34 -6.10
C THR A 14 -29.99 33.84 -5.47
N GLN A 15 -30.07 34.82 -4.58
CA GLN A 15 -28.90 35.32 -3.87
C GLN A 15 -28.34 34.21 -2.97
N LEU A 16 -27.09 33.83 -3.22
CA LEU A 16 -26.38 32.84 -2.41
C LEU A 16 -25.98 33.46 -1.07
N LEU A 17 -26.59 32.98 0.02
CA LEU A 17 -26.19 33.34 1.38
C LEU A 17 -25.05 32.43 1.83
N PHE A 18 -23.93 33.01 2.24
CA PHE A 18 -22.75 32.27 2.73
C PHE A 18 -23.06 31.36 3.93
N SER A 19 -24.09 31.68 4.72
CA SER A 19 -24.56 30.87 5.84
C SER A 19 -25.04 29.47 5.44
N ASN A 20 -25.43 29.30 4.17
CA ASN A 20 -25.99 28.07 3.64
C ASN A 20 -24.90 27.13 3.09
N TYR A 21 -23.63 27.47 3.28
CA TYR A 21 -22.51 26.70 2.77
C TYR A 21 -21.46 26.51 3.85
N ILE A 22 -20.90 25.30 3.91
CA ILE A 22 -19.71 24.98 4.68
C ILE A 22 -18.53 25.09 3.72
N VAL A 23 -17.70 26.11 3.92
CA VAL A 23 -16.47 26.30 3.17
C VAL A 23 -15.33 25.69 3.97
N THR A 24 -14.70 24.65 3.43
CA THR A 24 -13.46 24.08 3.97
C THR A 24 -12.31 24.38 3.03
N PHE A 25 -11.17 24.80 3.57
CA PHE A 25 -9.95 24.98 2.81
C PHE A 25 -8.87 24.06 3.35
N THR A 26 -8.12 23.43 2.44
CA THR A 26 -6.97 22.59 2.76
C THR A 26 -5.74 23.19 2.11
N VAL A 27 -4.74 23.51 2.92
CA VAL A 27 -3.42 23.92 2.44
C VAL A 27 -2.57 22.65 2.38
N PRO A 28 -2.11 22.22 1.19
CA PRO A 28 -1.31 21.01 1.06
C PRO A 28 -0.02 21.14 1.87
N ARG A 29 0.26 20.11 2.67
CA ARG A 29 1.47 20.05 3.48
C ARG A 29 2.67 19.84 2.56
N GLN A 30 3.64 20.75 2.62
CA GLN A 30 4.81 20.74 1.73
C GLN A 30 5.98 19.92 2.29
N VAL A 31 5.86 19.52 3.55
CA VAL A 31 6.79 18.62 4.22
C VAL A 31 5.97 17.45 4.76
N SER A 32 6.21 16.26 4.22
CA SER A 32 5.55 15.01 4.63
C SER A 32 5.84 14.69 6.08
N ASP A 33 7.09 14.89 6.48
CA ASP A 33 7.62 14.39 7.75
C ASP A 33 7.70 15.47 8.83
N PRO A 34 7.47 15.11 10.12
CA PRO A 34 7.65 16.04 11.22
C PRO A 34 9.13 16.42 11.36
N ILE A 35 9.50 17.63 10.94
CA ILE A 35 10.85 18.16 11.15
C ILE A 35 10.96 18.69 12.58
N HIS A 36 11.85 18.10 13.38
CA HIS A 36 12.23 18.64 14.68
C HIS A 36 13.11 19.90 14.51
N LEU A 37 12.66 21.03 15.07
CA LEU A 37 13.29 22.36 14.97
C LEU A 37 14.48 22.56 15.92
N ASN A 38 15.16 21.48 16.31
CA ASN A 38 16.27 21.56 17.28
C ASN A 38 17.59 22.02 16.65
N ASP A 39 17.62 22.16 15.32
CA ASP A 39 18.81 22.47 14.55
C ASP A 39 18.56 23.70 13.68
N LYS A 40 19.53 24.61 13.66
CA LYS A 40 19.45 25.88 12.92
C LYS A 40 19.32 25.62 11.42
N ASP A 41 20.01 24.61 10.92
CA ASP A 41 19.99 24.27 9.49
C ASP A 41 18.61 23.78 9.04
N LYS A 42 17.92 23.04 9.91
CA LYS A 42 16.54 22.57 9.66
C LYS A 42 15.54 23.73 9.67
N TYR A 43 15.76 24.72 10.53
CA TYR A 43 14.95 25.95 10.54
C TYR A 43 15.16 26.76 9.25
N GLU A 44 16.41 26.98 8.85
CA GLU A 44 16.74 27.70 7.61
C GLU A 44 16.19 26.98 6.37
N TYR A 45 16.27 25.65 6.33
CA TYR A 45 15.64 24.84 5.28
C TYR A 45 14.13 25.05 5.20
N LEU A 46 13.43 25.07 6.34
CA LEU A 46 11.99 25.32 6.42
C LEU A 46 11.63 26.73 5.92
N VAL A 47 12.38 27.75 6.33
CA VAL A 47 12.18 29.13 5.87
C VAL A 47 12.41 29.24 4.36
N LYS A 48 13.46 28.60 3.83
CA LYS A 48 13.75 28.58 2.39
C LYS A 48 12.64 27.89 1.60
N LYS A 49 12.14 26.74 2.08
CA LYS A 49 10.98 26.07 1.48
C LYS A 49 9.72 26.92 1.56
N ALA A 50 9.46 27.60 2.69
CA ALA A 50 8.34 28.52 2.85
C ALA A 50 8.36 29.66 1.83
N LEU A 51 9.52 30.27 1.59
CA LEU A 51 9.69 31.34 0.59
C LEU A 51 9.50 30.86 -0.84
N LEU A 52 9.87 29.61 -1.16
CA LEU A 52 9.61 29.03 -2.47
C LEU A 52 8.12 28.79 -2.73
N ILE A 53 7.33 28.50 -1.68
CA ILE A 53 5.88 28.26 -1.77
C ILE A 53 5.12 29.55 -2.12
N VAL A 54 5.62 30.73 -1.70
CA VAL A 54 5.01 32.03 -2.02
C VAL A 54 4.92 32.28 -3.52
N LYS A 55 5.74 31.60 -4.33
CA LYS A 55 5.68 31.74 -5.80
C LYS A 55 4.44 31.10 -6.42
N ASN A 56 3.85 30.08 -5.78
CA ASN A 56 2.64 29.39 -6.27
C ASN A 56 1.76 28.92 -5.10
N PRO A 57 1.13 29.85 -4.36
CA PRO A 57 0.23 29.48 -3.28
C PRO A 57 -0.98 28.74 -3.87
N SER A 58 -1.13 27.46 -3.52
CA SER A 58 -2.30 26.66 -3.86
C SER A 58 -3.04 26.27 -2.60
N ALA A 59 -4.35 26.53 -2.59
CA ALA A 59 -5.26 26.08 -1.54
C ALA A 59 -6.42 25.35 -2.22
N LYS A 60 -6.74 24.16 -1.73
CA LYS A 60 -7.92 23.43 -2.18
C LYS A 60 -9.11 23.90 -1.36
N ILE A 61 -10.04 24.60 -1.99
CA ILE A 61 -11.29 25.05 -1.36
C ILE A 61 -12.39 24.06 -1.76
N MET A 62 -13.07 23.49 -0.79
CA MET A 62 -14.27 22.67 -0.97
C MET A 62 -15.45 23.42 -0.35
N VAL A 63 -16.52 23.58 -1.12
CA VAL A 63 -17.74 24.26 -0.71
C VAL A 63 -18.87 23.24 -0.72
N GLU A 64 -19.43 22.94 0.44
CA GLU A 64 -20.53 22.00 0.60
C GLU A 64 -21.79 22.76 1.00
N PRO A 65 -22.95 22.55 0.35
CA PRO A 65 -24.20 23.15 0.80
C PRO A 65 -24.56 22.57 2.17
N LYS A 66 -24.86 23.48 3.10
CA LYS A 66 -25.39 23.15 4.42
C LYS A 66 -26.86 22.77 4.24
N ILE A 67 -27.13 21.49 4.09
CA ILE A 67 -28.50 20.97 4.09
C ILE A 67 -29.00 21.14 5.52
N GLU A 68 -29.88 22.11 5.74
CA GLU A 68 -30.60 22.22 7.00
C GLU A 68 -31.60 21.07 7.03
N ASP A 69 -31.16 19.96 7.62
CA ASP A 69 -32.08 18.93 8.08
C ASP A 69 -33.02 19.62 9.07
N LYS A 70 -34.28 19.81 8.66
CA LYS A 70 -35.35 20.26 9.55
C LYS A 70 -35.57 19.18 10.60
N GLU A 71 -34.71 19.17 11.61
CA GLU A 71 -34.90 18.40 12.84
C GLU A 71 -36.21 18.91 13.47
N ASN A 72 -37.23 18.05 13.51
CA ASN A 72 -38.43 18.26 14.33
C ASN A 72 -37.97 18.48 15.77
N GLU A 73 -38.13 19.70 16.28
CA GLU A 73 -37.85 20.04 17.67
C GLU A 73 -38.81 19.26 18.59
N MET A 74 -38.30 18.20 19.23
CA MET A 74 -38.90 17.65 20.44
C MET A 74 -38.07 18.09 21.65
N ASN A 75 -38.71 18.95 22.42
CA ASN A 75 -38.23 19.70 23.56
C ASN A 75 -37.90 18.77 24.74
N ILE A 76 -36.63 18.67 25.16
CA ILE A 76 -36.28 18.08 26.47
C ILE A 76 -35.30 18.99 27.19
N SER A 77 -35.83 19.58 28.26
CA SER A 77 -35.19 20.38 29.31
C SER A 77 -34.34 19.49 30.24
N GLY A 78 -33.16 19.99 30.65
CA GLY A 78 -32.37 19.38 31.73
C GLY A 78 -30.94 19.90 31.86
N THR A 79 -30.79 20.94 32.69
CA THR A 79 -29.61 21.46 33.45
C THR A 79 -28.58 20.40 33.89
N ASP A 80 -27.29 20.63 34.17
CA ASP A 80 -26.54 21.83 34.59
C ASP A 80 -25.01 21.64 34.41
N SER A 81 -24.27 22.71 34.69
CA SER A 81 -22.94 23.11 34.22
C SER A 81 -21.71 22.56 34.96
N ILE A 82 -20.59 22.31 34.27
CA ILE A 82 -19.20 22.58 34.76
C ILE A 82 -18.28 23.01 33.57
N PRO A 83 -17.58 24.17 33.63
CA PRO A 83 -16.67 24.64 32.58
C PRO A 83 -15.18 24.43 32.94
N LYS A 84 -14.35 23.99 31.97
CA LYS A 84 -12.87 24.17 31.95
C LYS A 84 -12.29 24.07 30.51
N PRO A 85 -11.07 24.57 30.25
CA PRO A 85 -10.79 25.51 29.15
C PRO A 85 -10.40 24.89 27.80
N LYS A 86 -10.52 25.77 26.79
CA LYS A 86 -10.41 25.53 25.35
C LYS A 86 -8.97 25.25 24.91
N SER A 87 -8.73 24.06 24.37
CA SER A 87 -7.87 23.90 23.19
C SER A 87 -8.79 23.73 21.98
N SER A 88 -8.67 24.61 20.99
CA SER A 88 -9.53 24.66 19.81
C SER A 88 -9.13 23.58 18.79
N GLY A 89 -9.30 22.31 19.15
CA GLY A 89 -9.44 21.23 18.18
C GLY A 89 -10.91 21.14 17.80
N LYS A 90 -11.25 21.18 16.51
CA LYS A 90 -12.60 20.85 16.04
C LYS A 90 -12.95 19.46 16.58
N LYS A 91 -13.78 19.39 17.61
CA LYS A 91 -14.42 18.15 18.03
C LYS A 91 -15.35 17.78 16.89
N THR A 92 -14.90 16.90 16.00
CA THR A 92 -15.82 16.15 15.13
C THR A 92 -16.84 15.54 16.07
N LYS A 93 -18.08 16.04 16.03
CA LYS A 93 -19.15 15.47 16.86
C LYS A 93 -19.19 13.99 16.54
N VAL A 94 -19.07 13.16 17.57
CA VAL A 94 -19.27 11.71 17.42
C VAL A 94 -20.66 11.55 16.80
N PRO A 95 -20.79 10.84 15.66
CA PRO A 95 -22.09 10.62 15.02
C PRO A 95 -23.10 10.11 16.04
N LYS A 96 -24.32 10.64 16.01
CA LYS A 96 -25.37 10.14 16.90
C LYS A 96 -25.66 8.69 16.51
N ALA A 97 -26.08 7.84 17.45
CA ALA A 97 -26.37 6.43 17.18
C ALA A 97 -27.39 6.24 16.03
N CYS A 98 -28.28 7.21 15.82
CA CYS A 98 -29.27 7.22 14.74
C CYS A 98 -28.66 7.38 13.34
N ASP A 99 -27.43 7.90 13.22
CA ASP A 99 -26.75 8.16 11.94
C ASP A 99 -25.93 6.95 11.46
N ILE A 100 -25.82 5.90 12.28
CA ILE A 100 -25.07 4.70 11.95
C ILE A 100 -25.98 3.76 11.16
N LEU A 101 -25.60 3.46 9.93
CA LEU A 101 -26.31 2.46 9.12
C LEU A 101 -26.46 1.14 9.90
N PRO A 102 -27.62 0.46 9.86
CA PRO A 102 -27.85 -0.77 10.62
C PRO A 102 -26.75 -1.83 10.43
N ALA A 103 -26.23 -1.96 9.20
CA ALA A 103 -25.13 -2.90 8.90
C ALA A 103 -23.81 -2.55 9.63
N ASN A 104 -23.57 -1.28 9.95
CA ASN A 104 -22.39 -0.85 10.70
C ASN A 104 -22.54 -1.08 12.21
N VAL A 105 -23.77 -1.26 12.72
CA VAL A 105 -24.01 -1.54 14.14
C VAL A 105 -23.42 -2.91 14.48
N GLU A 106 -23.80 -3.95 13.72
CA GLU A 106 -23.28 -5.32 13.93
C GLU A 106 -21.76 -5.39 13.76
N LEU A 107 -21.22 -4.68 12.76
CA LEU A 107 -19.77 -4.60 12.55
C LEU A 107 -19.05 -3.96 13.75
N ASN A 108 -19.58 -2.85 14.27
CA ASN A 108 -19.00 -2.15 15.41
C ASN A 108 -19.09 -2.96 16.70
N GLU A 109 -20.19 -3.70 16.90
CA GLU A 109 -20.32 -4.66 18.02
C GLU A 109 -19.22 -5.73 17.95
N LYS A 110 -19.01 -6.33 16.77
CA LYS A 110 -17.94 -7.33 16.58
C LYS A 110 -16.53 -6.74 16.76
N ILE A 111 -16.31 -5.49 16.34
CA ILE A 111 -15.04 -4.78 16.61
C ILE A 111 -14.85 -4.58 18.12
N SER A 112 -15.89 -4.21 18.84
CA SER A 112 -15.84 -4.01 20.29
C SER A 112 -15.51 -5.31 21.02
N GLU A 113 -16.20 -6.41 20.69
CA GLU A 113 -15.92 -7.75 21.24
C GLU A 113 -14.45 -8.16 21.02
N LEU A 114 -13.93 -7.94 19.81
CA LEU A 114 -12.55 -8.27 19.48
C LEU A 114 -11.54 -7.41 20.25
N ARG A 115 -11.82 -6.12 20.45
CA ARG A 115 -10.93 -5.23 21.21
C ARG A 115 -10.86 -5.62 22.68
N GLU A 116 -12.00 -5.94 23.27
CA GLU A 116 -12.08 -6.41 24.65
C GLU A 116 -11.28 -7.72 24.81
N ARG A 117 -11.52 -8.69 23.92
CA ARG A 117 -10.83 -9.99 23.94
C ARG A 117 -9.31 -9.87 23.79
N TRP A 118 -8.84 -9.00 22.90
CA TRP A 118 -7.43 -8.91 22.49
C TRP A 118 -6.68 -7.73 23.13
N THR A 119 -7.07 -7.34 24.34
CA THR A 119 -6.32 -6.36 25.14
C THR A 119 -4.98 -6.97 25.57
N CYS A 120 -3.84 -6.29 25.32
CA CYS A 120 -2.51 -6.79 25.70
C CYS A 120 -2.48 -6.97 27.23
N PRO A 121 -2.28 -8.19 27.78
CA PRO A 121 -2.34 -8.43 29.23
C PRO A 121 -1.18 -7.77 29.98
N THR A 122 -0.08 -7.48 29.29
CA THR A 122 1.10 -6.85 29.86
C THR A 122 1.00 -5.33 29.72
N ALA A 123 0.42 -4.67 30.72
CA ALA A 123 0.50 -3.22 30.83
C ALA A 123 1.98 -2.81 30.99
N GLY A 124 2.55 -2.17 29.96
CA GLY A 124 3.98 -1.82 29.91
C GLY A 124 4.90 -2.88 29.32
N GLY A 125 4.34 -3.91 28.68
CA GLY A 125 5.12 -4.89 27.93
C GLY A 125 5.78 -4.29 26.67
N PRO A 126 6.65 -5.05 26.00
CA PRO A 126 7.32 -4.62 24.77
C PRO A 126 6.32 -4.27 23.65
N CYS A 127 5.06 -4.72 23.76
CA CYS A 127 4.00 -4.43 22.79
C CYS A 127 3.74 -2.92 22.63
N GLY A 128 3.88 -2.10 23.68
CA GLY A 128 3.62 -0.64 23.66
C GLY A 128 2.20 -0.22 23.20
N ILE A 129 1.38 -1.18 22.80
CA ILE A 129 0.11 -1.02 22.10
C ILE A 129 -0.96 -1.73 22.91
N ALA A 130 -2.13 -1.09 23.05
CA ALA A 130 -3.22 -1.56 23.90
C ALA A 130 -3.79 -2.92 23.47
N HIS A 131 -3.72 -3.28 22.18
CA HIS A 131 -4.31 -4.49 21.65
C HIS A 131 -3.34 -5.31 20.82
N CYS A 132 -3.20 -6.60 21.13
CA CYS A 132 -2.31 -7.52 20.47
C CYS A 132 -2.94 -8.90 20.35
N PHE A 133 -2.66 -9.58 19.25
CA PHE A 133 -2.92 -11.00 19.11
C PHE A 133 -1.75 -11.79 19.69
N PHE A 134 -2.04 -12.77 20.54
CA PHE A 134 -1.07 -13.69 21.12
C PHE A 134 -1.71 -15.07 21.29
N THR A 135 -0.91 -16.13 21.31
CA THR A 135 -1.42 -17.49 21.49
C THR A 135 -0.51 -18.22 22.46
N ALA A 136 -1.01 -19.18 23.24
CA ALA A 136 -0.16 -19.98 24.13
C ALA A 136 1.00 -20.68 23.40
N ALA A 137 0.81 -21.01 22.11
CA ALA A 137 1.83 -21.57 21.25
C ALA A 137 2.91 -20.56 20.80
N ARG A 138 2.65 -19.26 20.93
CA ARG A 138 3.50 -18.16 20.43
C ARG A 138 3.50 -17.00 21.42
N PRO A 139 4.59 -16.85 22.20
CA PRO A 139 4.72 -15.72 23.12
C PRO A 139 4.93 -14.38 22.39
N GLU A 140 5.06 -14.38 21.06
CA GLU A 140 5.17 -13.16 20.26
C GLU A 140 3.84 -12.44 20.16
N HIS A 141 3.86 -11.15 20.49
CA HIS A 141 2.71 -10.26 20.38
C HIS A 141 2.66 -9.67 18.98
N PHE A 142 1.55 -9.86 18.27
CA PHE A 142 1.29 -9.18 17.01
C PHE A 142 0.38 -7.97 17.24
N PRO A 143 0.81 -6.73 16.92
CA PRO A 143 0.01 -5.54 17.18
C PRO A 143 -1.21 -5.45 16.27
N LEU A 144 -2.41 -5.30 16.86
CA LEU A 144 -3.66 -5.19 16.11
C LEU A 144 -4.04 -3.72 15.92
N SER A 145 -3.91 -3.23 14.68
CA SER A 145 -4.42 -1.92 14.27
C SER A 145 -5.93 -1.92 14.03
N HIS A 146 -6.53 -0.73 13.84
CA HIS A 146 -7.95 -0.60 13.53
C HIS A 146 -8.38 -1.40 12.28
N ASN A 147 -7.54 -1.42 11.23
CA ASN A 147 -7.83 -2.15 10.00
C ASN A 147 -7.88 -3.66 10.22
N HIS A 148 -7.08 -4.20 11.14
CA HIS A 148 -7.14 -5.62 11.51
C HIS A 148 -8.50 -5.95 12.14
N PHE A 149 -8.96 -5.13 13.09
CA PHE A 149 -10.27 -5.32 13.73
C PHE A 149 -11.43 -5.20 12.74
N GLN A 150 -11.41 -4.20 11.85
CA GLN A 150 -12.45 -4.05 10.83
C GLN A 150 -12.51 -5.28 9.92
N SER A 151 -11.36 -5.74 9.40
CA SER A 151 -11.35 -6.89 8.52
C SER A 151 -11.72 -8.18 9.24
N TRP A 152 -11.37 -8.33 10.52
CA TRP A 152 -11.73 -9.49 11.32
C TRP A 152 -13.22 -9.50 11.66
N ALA A 153 -13.78 -8.37 12.09
CA ALA A 153 -15.21 -8.23 12.30
C ALA A 153 -16.00 -8.53 11.02
N ALA A 154 -15.57 -8.00 9.87
CA ALA A 154 -16.21 -8.27 8.58
C ALA A 154 -16.16 -9.76 8.19
N ALA A 155 -15.05 -10.45 8.47
CA ALA A 155 -14.94 -11.89 8.24
C ALA A 155 -15.85 -12.68 9.19
N ARG A 156 -15.97 -12.29 10.47
CA ARG A 156 -16.90 -12.91 11.43
C ARG A 156 -18.36 -12.77 11.00
N LEU A 157 -18.75 -11.62 10.43
CA LEU A 157 -20.12 -11.42 9.89
C LEU A 157 -20.44 -12.34 8.71
N LYS A 158 -19.43 -12.78 7.94
CA LYS A 158 -19.62 -13.78 6.87
C LYS A 158 -19.82 -15.20 7.41
N GLY A 159 -19.55 -15.44 8.68
CA GLY A 159 -19.73 -16.72 9.37
C GLY A 159 -18.43 -17.33 9.90
N ALA A 160 -18.58 -18.30 10.82
CA ALA A 160 -17.47 -18.94 11.53
C ALA A 160 -16.46 -19.68 10.63
N ALA A 161 -16.85 -20.03 9.40
CA ALA A 161 -15.94 -20.63 8.42
C ALA A 161 -14.85 -19.66 7.93
N PHE A 162 -15.06 -18.35 8.05
CA PHE A 162 -14.12 -17.32 7.60
C PHE A 162 -13.25 -16.77 8.73
N ALA A 163 -13.86 -16.53 9.89
CA ALA A 163 -13.17 -16.14 11.11
C ALA A 163 -14.10 -16.35 12.31
N ASP A 164 -13.52 -16.65 13.47
CA ASP A 164 -14.22 -16.66 14.75
C ASP A 164 -13.50 -15.71 15.74
N LEU A 165 -13.72 -15.84 17.05
CA LEU A 165 -13.08 -14.98 18.05
C LEU A 165 -11.57 -15.27 18.22
N GLU A 166 -11.14 -16.51 17.96
CA GLU A 166 -9.78 -17.04 18.15
C GLU A 166 -9.06 -17.32 16.82
N THR A 167 -9.83 -17.59 15.77
CA THR A 167 -9.38 -17.93 14.43
C THR A 167 -9.30 -16.68 13.58
N LEU A 168 -8.07 -16.36 13.18
CA LEU A 168 -7.77 -15.20 12.34
C LEU A 168 -8.35 -15.34 10.93
N PRO A 169 -8.79 -14.24 10.30
CA PRO A 169 -9.17 -14.24 8.89
C PRO A 169 -8.01 -14.61 7.97
N ASN A 170 -8.29 -15.35 6.91
CA ASN A 170 -7.32 -15.62 5.85
C ASN A 170 -7.25 -14.42 4.88
N ASN A 171 -6.52 -13.37 5.26
CA ASN A 171 -6.27 -12.19 4.43
C ASN A 171 -4.79 -11.75 4.53
N ALA A 172 -4.39 -10.84 3.64
CA ALA A 172 -3.02 -10.31 3.59
C ALA A 172 -2.59 -9.54 4.85
N LEU A 173 -3.53 -8.97 5.61
CA LEU A 173 -3.21 -8.26 6.87
C LEU A 173 -2.75 -9.23 7.96
N PHE A 174 -3.19 -10.49 7.91
CA PHE A 174 -2.84 -11.54 8.88
C PHE A 174 -1.78 -12.50 8.35
N ASP A 175 -1.29 -12.32 7.11
CA ASP A 175 -0.27 -13.19 6.52
C ASP A 175 1.03 -13.18 7.31
N ALA A 176 1.40 -12.09 7.98
CA ALA A 176 2.60 -12.08 8.84
C ALA A 176 2.44 -13.02 10.06
N ILE A 177 1.24 -13.08 10.65
CA ILE A 177 0.93 -13.99 11.76
C ILE A 177 0.89 -15.43 11.24
N ALA A 178 0.21 -15.62 10.10
CA ALA A 178 0.08 -16.91 9.46
C ALA A 178 1.42 -17.43 8.95
N ALA A 179 2.32 -16.59 8.43
CA ALA A 179 3.63 -16.98 7.91
C ALA A 179 4.49 -17.60 8.99
N GLY A 180 4.51 -17.00 10.18
CA GLY A 180 5.13 -17.64 11.31
C GLY A 180 4.49 -19.00 11.59
N ALA A 181 3.15 -19.12 11.57
CA ALA A 181 2.46 -20.38 11.84
C ALA A 181 2.65 -21.41 10.72
N ARG A 182 2.84 -20.94 9.49
CA ARG A 182 3.10 -21.69 8.26
C ARG A 182 4.55 -22.15 8.15
N ALA A 183 5.50 -21.49 8.82
CA ALA A 183 6.83 -22.06 9.01
C ALA A 183 6.81 -23.40 9.78
N ALA A 184 5.70 -23.69 10.49
CA ALA A 184 5.43 -25.00 11.07
C ALA A 184 4.47 -25.88 10.22
N GLN A 185 3.96 -25.37 9.10
CA GLN A 185 3.14 -26.19 8.19
C GLN A 185 4.02 -27.08 7.33
N SER A 186 3.54 -28.31 7.15
CA SER A 186 4.19 -29.38 6.39
C SER A 186 4.70 -28.90 5.02
N PRO A 187 5.95 -29.25 4.63
CA PRO A 187 6.50 -28.98 3.30
C PRO A 187 5.59 -29.43 2.14
N LEU A 188 4.72 -30.42 2.37
CA LEU A 188 3.76 -30.89 1.38
C LEU A 188 2.65 -29.88 1.07
N LEU A 189 2.23 -29.07 2.05
CA LEU A 189 1.18 -28.08 1.84
C LEU A 189 1.71 -26.90 1.02
N GLN A 190 2.95 -26.50 1.27
CA GLN A 190 3.66 -25.52 0.46
C GLN A 190 3.82 -26.00 -0.99
N ARG A 191 4.26 -27.26 -1.18
CA ARG A 191 4.37 -27.87 -2.52
C ARG A 191 3.03 -27.94 -3.27
N ARG A 192 1.91 -28.13 -2.55
CA ARG A 192 0.56 -28.11 -3.15
C ARG A 192 0.13 -26.71 -3.58
N LEU A 193 0.53 -25.67 -2.85
CA LEU A 193 0.27 -24.29 -3.24
C LEU A 193 1.09 -23.90 -4.48
N GLU A 194 2.39 -24.22 -4.48
CA GLU A 194 3.28 -24.00 -5.63
C GLU A 194 2.76 -24.71 -6.89
N LEU A 195 2.31 -25.97 -6.77
CA LEU A 195 1.70 -26.70 -7.88
C LEU A 195 0.40 -26.03 -8.38
N ARG A 196 -0.42 -25.48 -7.48
CA ARG A 196 -1.64 -24.75 -7.88
C ARG A 196 -1.31 -23.46 -8.61
N GLU A 197 -0.31 -22.72 -8.15
CA GLU A 197 0.15 -21.49 -8.81
C GLU A 197 0.74 -21.78 -10.18
N GLN A 198 1.53 -22.85 -10.31
CA GLN A 198 2.07 -23.29 -11.61
C GLN A 198 0.97 -23.72 -12.59
N VAL A 199 -0.09 -24.37 -12.12
CA VAL A 199 -1.23 -24.77 -12.96
C VAL A 199 -2.08 -23.55 -13.34
N ALA A 200 -2.27 -22.59 -12.43
CA ALA A 200 -2.97 -21.34 -12.72
C ALA A 200 -2.22 -20.49 -13.76
N ALA A 201 -0.90 -20.44 -13.68
CA ALA A 201 -0.05 -19.75 -14.65
C ALA A 201 -0.06 -20.42 -16.04
N LYS A 202 -0.18 -21.75 -16.11
CA LYS A 202 -0.26 -22.49 -17.38
C LYS A 202 -1.62 -22.46 -18.05
N ASN A 203 -2.70 -22.19 -17.32
CA ASN A 203 -4.08 -22.17 -17.85
C ASN A 203 -4.58 -20.75 -18.18
N ALA A 204 -3.69 -19.81 -18.49
CA ALA A 204 -4.09 -18.62 -19.24
C ALA A 204 -4.69 -19.06 -20.59
N PRO A 205 -5.78 -18.44 -21.09
CA PRO A 205 -6.49 -18.90 -22.28
C PRO A 205 -5.63 -18.69 -23.52
N ALA A 206 -4.85 -19.70 -23.88
CA ALA A 206 -4.15 -19.77 -25.15
C ALA A 206 -5.12 -20.28 -26.23
N ALA A 207 -5.13 -19.58 -27.36
CA ALA A 207 -5.86 -19.93 -28.57
C ALA A 207 -5.65 -21.40 -28.97
N PRO A 208 -6.63 -22.05 -29.62
CA PRO A 208 -6.57 -23.48 -29.94
C PRO A 208 -5.41 -23.76 -30.92
N GLN A 209 -4.34 -24.37 -30.41
CA GLN A 209 -3.27 -24.91 -31.26
C GLN A 209 -3.68 -26.30 -31.75
N VAL A 210 -4.03 -26.36 -33.02
CA VAL A 210 -4.30 -27.60 -33.75
C VAL A 210 -2.95 -28.29 -34.00
N ASN A 211 -2.63 -29.29 -33.18
CA ASN A 211 -1.45 -30.14 -33.32
C ASN A 211 -1.72 -31.19 -34.41
N ILE A 212 -1.31 -30.91 -35.65
CA ILE A 212 -1.27 -31.88 -36.76
C ILE A 212 0.19 -32.26 -36.96
N PHE A 213 0.78 -33.12 -36.13
CA PHE A 213 1.95 -33.93 -36.53
C PHE A 213 2.11 -35.15 -35.61
N PRO A 214 2.29 -36.38 -36.16
CA PRO A 214 2.49 -37.59 -35.36
C PRO A 214 3.85 -37.56 -34.62
N ALA A 215 3.83 -37.98 -33.36
CA ALA A 215 4.97 -37.95 -32.43
C ALA A 215 6.17 -38.84 -32.82
N GLU A 216 6.09 -39.58 -33.93
CA GLU A 216 7.06 -40.62 -34.26
C GLU A 216 8.32 -40.11 -34.98
N PHE A 217 8.32 -38.88 -35.51
CA PHE A 217 9.49 -38.33 -36.23
C PHE A 217 10.49 -37.54 -35.35
N ALA A 218 10.12 -37.17 -34.12
CA ALA A 218 10.98 -36.33 -33.27
C ALA A 218 12.14 -37.08 -32.60
N ALA A 219 12.21 -38.42 -32.72
CA ALA A 219 13.24 -39.23 -32.08
C ALA A 219 14.58 -39.29 -32.84
N LEU A 220 14.61 -38.93 -34.12
CA LEU A 220 15.78 -39.15 -35.00
C LEU A 220 16.82 -38.02 -35.00
N LEU A 221 16.56 -36.89 -34.35
CA LEU A 221 17.47 -35.73 -34.35
C LEU A 221 18.10 -35.43 -32.98
N ARG A 222 18.14 -36.41 -32.07
CA ARG A 222 18.73 -36.23 -30.74
C ARG A 222 20.21 -36.68 -30.73
N PRO A 223 21.20 -35.77 -30.72
CA PRO A 223 22.60 -36.15 -30.53
C PRO A 223 22.84 -36.73 -29.12
N PRO A 224 23.84 -37.62 -28.96
CA PRO A 224 24.13 -38.27 -27.68
C PRO A 224 24.72 -37.25 -26.69
N VAL A 225 24.02 -37.03 -25.58
CA VAL A 225 24.45 -36.18 -24.47
C VAL A 225 25.40 -36.96 -23.57
N ALA A 226 26.63 -36.45 -23.41
CA ALA A 226 27.63 -36.95 -22.46
C ALA A 226 27.17 -36.75 -21.00
N PRO A 227 27.64 -37.59 -20.04
CA PRO A 227 27.20 -37.52 -18.64
C PRO A 227 27.67 -36.23 -17.96
N ALA A 228 26.72 -35.46 -17.43
CA ALA A 228 26.98 -34.24 -16.67
C ALA A 228 27.49 -34.55 -15.25
N PRO A 229 28.45 -33.77 -14.71
CA PRO A 229 28.94 -33.89 -13.35
C PRO A 229 27.94 -33.35 -12.31
N ALA A 230 28.01 -33.90 -11.10
CA ALA A 230 27.15 -33.58 -9.96
C ALA A 230 27.21 -32.08 -9.56
N PRO A 231 26.09 -31.47 -9.12
CA PRO A 231 26.08 -30.07 -8.69
C PRO A 231 26.69 -29.91 -7.29
N PRO A 232 27.42 -28.80 -7.04
CA PRO A 232 27.91 -28.47 -5.71
C PRO A 232 26.78 -27.90 -4.83
N LEU A 233 26.85 -28.24 -3.55
CA LEU A 233 26.06 -27.65 -2.46
C LEU A 233 26.32 -26.15 -2.38
N ALA A 234 25.36 -25.33 -2.82
CA ALA A 234 25.37 -23.89 -2.59
C ALA A 234 24.70 -23.56 -1.25
N ALA A 235 25.43 -22.83 -0.41
CA ALA A 235 24.97 -22.33 0.89
C ALA A 235 23.79 -21.37 0.72
N ALA A 236 22.73 -21.62 1.49
CA ALA A 236 21.56 -20.73 1.57
C ALA A 236 21.91 -19.49 2.39
N ASN A 237 22.16 -18.37 1.71
CA ASN A 237 22.05 -17.05 2.33
C ASN A 237 20.57 -16.64 2.31
N ALA A 238 19.97 -16.54 3.49
CA ALA A 238 18.59 -16.09 3.66
C ALA A 238 18.46 -14.62 3.25
N PHE A 239 17.80 -14.37 2.12
CA PHE A 239 17.43 -13.03 1.68
C PHE A 239 16.13 -12.62 2.39
N VAL A 240 16.21 -11.63 3.27
CA VAL A 240 15.04 -11.04 3.94
C VAL A 240 14.33 -10.13 2.92
N PRO A 241 13.05 -10.37 2.58
CA PRO A 241 12.36 -9.49 1.64
C PRO A 241 12.14 -8.10 2.26
N PRO A 242 12.49 -7.01 1.56
CA PRO A 242 12.22 -5.64 2.01
C PRO A 242 10.71 -5.32 1.93
N PRO A 243 10.24 -4.34 2.72
CA PRO A 243 8.82 -3.99 2.82
C PRO A 243 8.23 -3.56 1.48
N SER A 244 7.07 -4.15 1.15
CA SER A 244 6.24 -3.85 -0.02
C SER A 244 5.94 -2.35 -0.12
N GLY A 245 6.70 -1.64 -0.97
CA GLY A 245 6.57 -0.20 -1.18
C GLY A 245 7.84 0.48 -1.67
N ALA A 246 9.00 -0.18 -1.57
CA ALA A 246 10.25 0.38 -2.05
C ALA A 246 10.27 0.45 -3.59
N ASN A 247 10.50 1.66 -4.13
CA ASN A 247 10.70 1.91 -5.56
C ASN A 247 12.08 1.42 -6.01
N ILE A 248 12.37 0.13 -5.83
CA ILE A 248 13.64 -0.50 -6.19
C ILE A 248 13.69 -0.71 -7.70
N LEU A 249 14.89 -0.63 -8.28
CA LEU A 249 15.09 -0.78 -9.73
C LEU A 249 14.79 -2.20 -10.24
N ILE A 250 15.06 -3.23 -9.42
CA ILE A 250 14.71 -4.62 -9.70
C ILE A 250 13.26 -4.88 -9.25
N PRO A 251 12.38 -5.39 -10.15
CA PRO A 251 11.00 -5.72 -9.79
C PRO A 251 10.93 -6.75 -8.66
N TYR A 252 9.89 -6.65 -7.84
CA TYR A 252 9.63 -7.63 -6.79
C TYR A 252 9.46 -9.03 -7.38
N GLY A 253 10.14 -10.02 -6.81
CA GLY A 253 10.14 -11.41 -7.30
C GLY A 253 11.17 -11.68 -8.41
N HIS A 254 12.04 -10.72 -8.75
CA HIS A 254 13.17 -10.95 -9.63
C HIS A 254 14.48 -11.07 -8.83
N ILE A 255 15.37 -11.94 -9.31
CA ILE A 255 16.75 -12.12 -8.82
C ILE A 255 17.68 -11.36 -9.78
N PRO A 256 18.75 -10.71 -9.28
CA PRO A 256 19.81 -10.16 -10.12
C PRO A 256 20.29 -11.16 -11.17
N GLY A 257 20.46 -10.68 -12.41
CA GLY A 257 20.99 -11.49 -13.50
C GLY A 257 22.49 -11.78 -13.35
N ALA A 258 23.10 -12.31 -14.40
CA ALA A 258 24.56 -12.50 -14.44
C ALA A 258 25.30 -11.17 -14.19
N ASP A 259 26.38 -11.21 -13.43
CA ASP A 259 27.19 -10.04 -13.10
C ASP A 259 27.92 -9.54 -14.37
N LEU A 260 27.62 -8.32 -14.80
CA LEU A 260 28.15 -7.68 -15.99
C LEU A 260 28.74 -6.32 -15.60
N THR A 261 29.84 -5.93 -16.23
CA THR A 261 30.33 -4.55 -16.12
C THR A 261 29.28 -3.58 -16.68
N VAL A 262 29.21 -2.36 -16.14
CA VAL A 262 28.24 -1.34 -16.62
C VAL A 262 28.36 -1.11 -18.13
N ALA A 263 29.58 -1.06 -18.67
CA ALA A 263 29.81 -0.94 -20.11
C ALA A 263 29.20 -2.11 -20.91
N ASN A 264 29.40 -3.36 -20.46
CA ASN A 264 28.82 -4.53 -21.12
C ASN A 264 27.29 -4.55 -21.00
N PHE A 265 26.75 -4.16 -19.85
CA PHE A 265 25.31 -4.05 -19.64
C PHE A 265 24.69 -3.01 -20.60
N CYS A 266 25.26 -1.80 -20.67
CA CYS A 266 24.80 -0.75 -21.58
C CYS A 266 24.87 -1.19 -23.05
N ALA A 267 25.97 -1.84 -23.47
CA ALA A 267 26.13 -2.36 -24.82
C ALA A 267 25.10 -3.46 -25.13
N MET A 268 24.86 -4.39 -24.20
CA MET A 268 23.93 -5.52 -24.37
C MET A 268 22.48 -5.05 -24.55
N PHE A 269 22.08 -3.99 -23.84
CA PHE A 269 20.73 -3.43 -23.91
C PHE A 269 20.57 -2.21 -24.82
N LYS A 270 21.63 -1.82 -25.54
CA LYS A 270 21.66 -0.66 -26.44
C LYS A 270 21.23 0.64 -25.72
N LEU A 271 21.78 0.86 -24.54
CA LEU A 271 21.60 2.11 -23.79
C LEU A 271 22.58 3.17 -24.31
N ASP A 272 22.18 4.45 -24.26
CA ASP A 272 23.00 5.56 -24.72
C ASP A 272 24.29 5.70 -23.89
N ASP A 273 25.38 6.16 -24.52
CA ASP A 273 26.68 6.35 -23.86
C ASP A 273 26.59 7.33 -22.68
N GLU A 274 25.69 8.31 -22.73
CA GLU A 274 25.43 9.23 -21.62
C GLU A 274 24.97 8.51 -20.35
N ILE A 275 24.21 7.41 -20.49
CA ILE A 275 23.74 6.61 -19.35
C ILE A 275 24.92 5.89 -18.70
N ARG A 276 25.80 5.31 -19.52
CA ARG A 276 27.03 4.66 -19.05
C ARG A 276 27.90 5.65 -18.29
N ASP A 277 28.17 6.81 -18.87
CA ASP A 277 29.08 7.81 -18.30
C ASP A 277 28.54 8.33 -16.95
N ARG A 278 27.22 8.48 -16.80
CA ARG A 278 26.60 8.86 -15.50
C ARG A 278 26.70 7.76 -14.45
N PHE A 279 26.55 6.49 -14.81
CA PHE A 279 26.77 5.40 -13.86
C PHE A 279 28.24 5.32 -13.40
N GLU A 280 29.19 5.49 -14.33
CA GLU A 280 30.63 5.51 -14.01
C GLU A 280 31.03 6.71 -13.15
N ALA A 281 30.43 7.89 -13.41
CA ALA A 281 30.62 9.09 -12.60
C ALA A 281 30.20 8.86 -11.14
N ASN A 282 29.12 8.10 -10.93
CA ASN A 282 28.60 7.72 -9.61
C ASN A 282 29.24 6.43 -9.04
N LYS A 283 30.33 5.96 -9.65
CA LYS A 283 31.13 4.80 -9.18
C LYS A 283 30.41 3.45 -9.20
N TYR A 284 29.31 3.31 -9.95
CA TYR A 284 28.73 1.99 -10.23
C TYR A 284 29.63 1.25 -11.21
N LYS A 285 30.08 0.05 -10.83
CA LYS A 285 31.03 -0.73 -11.65
C LYS A 285 30.39 -1.98 -12.22
N SER A 286 29.40 -2.53 -11.53
CA SER A 286 28.76 -3.78 -11.92
C SER A 286 27.24 -3.71 -11.90
N SER A 287 26.60 -4.55 -12.71
CA SER A 287 25.14 -4.67 -12.77
C SER A 287 24.55 -5.23 -11.47
N SER A 288 25.34 -5.95 -10.65
CA SER A 288 24.93 -6.36 -9.31
C SER A 288 24.67 -5.19 -8.35
N ASP A 289 25.26 -4.02 -8.60
CA ASP A 289 25.01 -2.82 -7.81
C ASP A 289 23.57 -2.30 -7.99
N PHE A 290 22.92 -2.63 -9.12
CA PHE A 290 21.57 -2.16 -9.46
C PHE A 290 20.47 -2.67 -8.52
N GLN A 291 20.73 -3.74 -7.76
CA GLN A 291 19.78 -4.25 -6.76
C GLN A 291 19.59 -3.31 -5.57
N PHE A 292 20.55 -2.41 -5.36
CA PHE A 292 20.52 -1.43 -4.27
C PHE A 292 20.07 -0.05 -4.72
N ILE A 293 19.88 0.16 -6.03
CA ILE A 293 19.52 1.48 -6.57
C ILE A 293 18.01 1.71 -6.46
N GLU A 294 17.65 2.83 -5.86
CA GLU A 294 16.27 3.32 -5.86
C GLU A 294 15.99 4.22 -7.07
N VAL A 295 14.73 4.25 -7.50
CA VAL A 295 14.31 5.09 -8.63
C VAL A 295 14.43 6.58 -8.33
N GLU A 296 14.44 6.96 -7.04
CA GLU A 296 14.69 8.33 -6.62
C GLU A 296 16.16 8.72 -6.78
N GLU A 297 17.10 7.83 -6.44
CA GLU A 297 18.54 8.02 -6.65
C GLU A 297 18.87 8.20 -8.14
N LEU A 298 18.17 7.49 -9.04
CA LEU A 298 18.28 7.74 -10.49
C LEU A 298 17.92 9.18 -10.87
N LYS A 299 16.90 9.77 -10.24
CA LYS A 299 16.56 11.17 -10.51
C LYS A 299 17.61 12.13 -9.93
N GLU A 300 18.18 11.80 -8.78
CA GLU A 300 19.25 12.59 -8.14
C GLU A 300 20.55 12.56 -8.95
N MET A 301 20.85 11.44 -9.62
CA MET A 301 21.94 11.32 -10.60
C MET A 301 21.68 12.11 -11.90
N GLY A 302 20.54 12.78 -12.02
CA GLY A 302 20.19 13.62 -13.16
C GLY A 302 19.58 12.86 -14.34
N PHE A 303 19.14 11.61 -14.16
CA PHE A 303 18.46 10.87 -15.24
C PHE A 303 17.09 11.47 -15.56
N MET A 304 16.84 11.68 -16.85
CA MET A 304 15.54 12.10 -17.39
C MET A 304 14.53 10.96 -17.31
N ARG A 305 13.24 11.27 -17.26
CA ARG A 305 12.17 10.26 -17.12
C ARG A 305 12.21 9.18 -18.21
N GLY A 306 12.59 9.55 -19.44
CA GLY A 306 12.75 8.61 -20.56
C GLY A 306 13.92 7.64 -20.34
N GLU A 307 15.07 8.14 -19.91
CA GLU A 307 16.26 7.34 -19.57
C GLU A 307 15.95 6.37 -18.42
N VAL A 308 15.27 6.85 -17.36
CA VAL A 308 14.84 5.99 -16.24
C VAL A 308 13.94 4.84 -16.71
N ALA A 309 13.04 5.10 -17.65
CA ALA A 309 12.18 4.06 -18.22
C ALA A 309 12.97 3.02 -19.04
N GLN A 310 13.96 3.48 -19.82
CA GLN A 310 14.86 2.59 -20.57
C GLN A 310 15.71 1.72 -19.63
N ILE A 311 16.28 2.31 -18.57
CA ILE A 311 17.06 1.59 -17.55
C ILE A 311 16.18 0.53 -16.87
N LYS A 312 14.96 0.88 -16.46
CA LYS A 312 13.99 -0.09 -15.90
C LYS A 312 13.68 -1.22 -16.87
N GLY A 313 13.48 -0.91 -18.14
CA GLY A 313 13.25 -1.92 -19.18
C GLY A 313 14.45 -2.85 -19.39
N ALA A 314 15.67 -2.31 -19.33
CA ALA A 314 16.90 -3.10 -19.43
C ALA A 314 17.09 -4.01 -18.19
N VAL A 315 16.93 -3.48 -16.98
CA VAL A 315 17.03 -4.24 -15.72
C VAL A 315 15.95 -5.32 -15.64
N GLY A 316 14.73 -5.05 -16.12
CA GLY A 316 13.67 -6.05 -16.19
C GLY A 316 13.95 -7.20 -17.15
N LYS A 317 14.71 -6.96 -18.25
CA LYS A 317 15.15 -8.00 -19.19
C LYS A 317 16.38 -8.77 -18.70
N TRP A 318 17.24 -8.10 -17.94
CA TRP A 318 18.46 -8.69 -17.38
C TRP A 318 18.18 -9.59 -16.18
N SER A 319 17.25 -9.18 -15.31
CA SER A 319 16.88 -9.91 -14.11
C SER A 319 16.06 -11.16 -14.43
N GLN A 320 16.21 -12.19 -13.61
CA GLN A 320 15.52 -13.48 -13.77
C GLN A 320 14.35 -13.55 -12.79
N VAL A 321 13.24 -14.17 -13.19
CA VAL A 321 12.14 -14.46 -12.26
C VAL A 321 12.61 -15.53 -11.27
N ALA A 322 12.45 -15.26 -9.97
CA ALA A 322 12.81 -16.17 -8.88
C ALA A 322 11.99 -17.47 -8.91
#